data_AF-A0A944Q8V5-F1
#
_entry.id   AF-A0A944Q8V5-F1
#
_cell.length_a   1.000
_cell.length_b   1.000
_cell.length_c   1.000
_cell.angle_alpha   90.00
_cell.angle_beta   90.00
_cell.angle_gamma   90.00
#
_symmetry.space_group_name_H-M   'P 1'
#
loop_
_entity.id
_entity.type
_entity.pdbx_description
1 polymer ?
#
loop_
_entity_poly.entity_id
_entity_poly.type
_entity_poly.pdbx_seq_one_letter_code
_entity_poly.pdbx_strand_id
1 'polypeptide(L)'
;MRRCAACGHIGCCDSSPGQHGTKHAREAGHPLLTSFEPGENWFWDIETDQYYEGPQLAPPTAYPASQSTPGPRDKVPTDWKR
;
A
#
# COMPACT_ATOMS: atom_id res chain seq x y z
N MET A 1 -4.14 -1.10 1.26
CA MET A 1 -2.90 -0.29 1.36
C MET A 1 -1.96 -0.64 0.22
N ARG A 2 -1.11 0.29 -0.22
CA ARG A 2 -0.18 0.09 -1.34
C ARG A 2 1.24 0.33 -0.85
N ARG A 3 2.18 -0.54 -1.23
CA ARG A 3 3.61 -0.40 -0.98
C ARG A 3 4.35 -0.18 -2.30
N CYS A 4 5.28 0.75 -2.34
CA CYS A 4 6.17 0.94 -3.48
C CYS A 4 7.20 -0.21 -3.55
N ALA A 5 7.30 -0.88 -4.70
CA ALA A 5 8.25 -1.97 -4.89
C ALA A 5 9.71 -1.51 -4.89
N ALA A 6 9.97 -0.26 -5.31
CA ALA A 6 11.32 0.29 -5.43
C ALA A 6 11.90 0.77 -4.08
N CYS A 7 11.09 1.47 -3.27
CA CYS A 7 11.59 2.13 -2.05
C CYS A 7 10.86 1.75 -0.76
N GLY A 8 9.79 0.96 -0.84
CA GLY A 8 9.04 0.49 0.32
C GLY A 8 8.09 1.52 0.96
N HIS A 9 7.90 2.71 0.37
CA HIS A 9 6.90 3.68 0.85
C HIS A 9 5.49 3.06 0.88
N ILE A 10 4.72 3.34 1.94
CA ILE A 10 3.37 2.80 2.13
C ILE A 10 2.35 3.95 2.10
N GLY A 11 1.35 3.83 1.23
CA GLY A 11 0.26 4.78 1.09
C GLY A 11 -1.11 4.10 1.02
N CYS A 12 -2.17 4.90 1.15
CA CYS A 12 -3.53 4.41 0.90
C CYS A 12 -3.74 4.07 -0.58
N CYS A 13 -4.73 3.21 -0.86
CA CYS A 13 -5.06 2.78 -2.21
C CYS A 13 -5.68 3.91 -3.05
N ASP A 14 -5.79 3.62 -4.33
CA ASP A 14 -6.40 4.44 -5.38
C ASP A 14 -7.89 4.72 -5.13
N SER A 15 -8.62 3.84 -4.45
CA SER A 15 -10.01 4.09 -4.04
C SER A 15 -10.15 4.97 -2.78
N SER A 16 -9.05 5.28 -2.09
CA SER A 16 -9.08 6.19 -0.93
C SER A 16 -9.04 7.65 -1.39
N PRO A 17 -9.71 8.60 -0.70
CA PRO A 17 -9.72 10.02 -1.11
C PRO A 17 -8.32 10.63 -1.27
N GLY A 18 -7.37 10.20 -0.42
CA GLY A 18 -5.99 10.71 -0.43
C GLY A 18 -5.10 10.15 -1.55
N GLN A 19 -5.38 8.94 -2.04
CA GLN A 19 -4.61 8.25 -3.10
C GLN A 19 -3.09 8.28 -2.91
N HIS A 20 -2.61 8.20 -1.67
CA HIS A 20 -1.20 8.45 -1.34
C HIS A 20 -0.24 7.49 -2.04
N GLY A 21 -0.63 6.22 -2.27
CA GLY A 21 0.22 5.26 -2.98
C GLY A 21 0.53 5.70 -4.42
N THR A 22 -0.51 6.04 -5.19
CA THR A 22 -0.37 6.46 -6.59
C THR A 22 0.29 7.84 -6.71
N LYS A 23 0.00 8.77 -5.79
CA LYS A 23 0.70 10.08 -5.74
C LYS A 23 2.20 9.90 -5.54
N HIS A 24 2.60 9.10 -4.55
CA HIS A 24 4.01 8.77 -4.33
C HIS A 24 4.65 8.15 -5.58
N ALA A 25 4.01 7.16 -6.20
CA ALA A 25 4.53 6.50 -7.39
C ALA A 25 4.83 7.49 -8.52
N ARG A 26 3.92 8.45 -8.78
CA ARG A 26 4.10 9.50 -9.80
C ARG A 26 5.19 10.49 -9.43
N GLU A 27 5.20 10.98 -8.19
CA GLU A 27 6.15 11.99 -7.72
C GLU A 27 7.58 11.45 -7.64
N ALA A 28 7.75 10.17 -7.28
CA ALA A 28 9.05 9.53 -7.14
C ALA A 28 9.54 8.83 -8.42
N GLY A 29 8.71 8.71 -9.46
CA GLY A 29 9.05 7.93 -10.65
C GLY A 29 9.14 6.42 -10.38
N HIS A 30 8.31 5.91 -9.47
CA HIS A 30 8.27 4.50 -9.06
C HIS A 30 6.96 3.85 -9.52
N PRO A 31 6.84 3.39 -10.77
CA PRO A 31 5.56 2.99 -11.35
C PRO A 31 4.98 1.72 -10.73
N LEU A 32 5.82 0.86 -10.13
CA LEU A 32 5.41 -0.41 -9.55
C LEU A 32 5.01 -0.28 -8.08
N LEU A 33 3.71 -0.46 -7.82
CA LEU A 33 3.13 -0.65 -6.51
C LEU A 33 2.78 -2.12 -6.29
N THR A 34 2.77 -2.57 -5.05
CA THR A 34 2.27 -3.88 -4.64
C THR A 34 1.26 -3.72 -3.51
N SER A 35 0.42 -4.72 -3.30
CA SER A 35 -0.44 -4.73 -2.12
C SER A 35 0.38 -4.78 -0.84
N PHE A 36 -0.10 -4.10 0.19
CA PHE A 36 0.42 -4.24 1.56
C PHE A 36 -0.60 -4.92 2.47
N GLU A 37 -1.58 -5.61 1.88
CA GLU A 37 -2.56 -6.42 2.59
C GLU A 37 -2.03 -7.84 2.86
N PRO A 38 -2.35 -8.45 4.01
CA PRO A 38 -1.96 -9.83 4.31
C PRO A 38 -2.46 -10.81 3.24
N GLY A 39 -1.55 -11.65 2.73
CA GLY A 39 -1.87 -12.72 1.78
C GLY A 39 -1.88 -12.30 0.30
N GLU A 40 -1.65 -11.02 0.01
CA GLU A 40 -1.56 -10.53 -1.36
C GLU A 40 -0.09 -10.32 -1.77
N ASN A 41 0.26 -10.69 -3.01
CA ASN A 41 1.65 -10.69 -3.52
C ASN A 41 1.78 -10.21 -4.98
N TRP A 42 0.76 -9.53 -5.50
CA TRP A 42 0.74 -9.00 -6.85
C TRP A 42 1.35 -7.60 -6.94
N PHE A 43 1.82 -7.25 -8.12
CA PHE A 43 2.34 -5.94 -8.47
C PHE A 43 1.40 -5.30 -9.49
N TRP A 44 1.34 -3.97 -9.47
CA TRP A 44 0.55 -3.16 -10.38
C TRP A 44 1.39 -1.98 -10.85
N ASP A 45 1.46 -1.82 -12.16
CA ASP A 45 2.09 -0.68 -12.81
C ASP A 45 1.06 0.43 -13.02
N ILE A 46 1.30 1.58 -12.39
CA ILE A 46 0.35 2.70 -12.39
C ILE A 46 0.27 3.45 -13.73
N GLU A 47 1.20 3.20 -14.66
CA GLU A 47 1.25 3.86 -15.97
C GLU A 47 0.55 3.01 -17.03
N THR A 48 0.73 1.70 -16.97
CA THR A 48 0.17 0.75 -17.95
C THR A 48 -1.13 0.09 -17.49
N ASP A 49 -1.49 0.23 -16.21
CA ASP A 49 -2.61 -0.46 -15.57
C ASP A 49 -2.52 -2.00 -15.64
N GLN A 50 -1.30 -2.52 -15.81
CA GLN A 50 -1.05 -3.97 -15.88
C GLN A 50 -0.68 -4.54 -14.51
N TYR A 51 -1.07 -5.80 -14.30
CA TYR A 51 -0.75 -6.57 -13.10
C TYR A 51 0.32 -7.61 -13.42
N TYR A 52 1.24 -7.81 -12.47
CA TYR A 52 2.33 -8.74 -12.60
C TYR A 52 2.50 -9.57 -11.33
N GLU A 53 3.00 -10.79 -11.51
CA GLU A 53 3.66 -11.52 -10.45
C GLU A 53 5.11 -11.05 -10.36
N GLY A 54 5.66 -10.97 -9.15
CA GLY A 54 7.01 -10.47 -8.93
C GLY A 54 7.70 -11.15 -7.75
N PRO A 55 8.99 -10.86 -7.54
CA PRO A 55 9.75 -11.47 -6.46
C PRO A 55 9.19 -11.06 -5.11
N GLN A 56 9.43 -11.90 -4.10
CA GLN A 56 9.15 -11.50 -2.72
C GLN A 56 10.05 -10.33 -2.32
N LEU A 57 9.44 -9.20 -1.97
CA LEU A 57 10.17 -8.04 -1.47
C LEU A 57 10.71 -8.29 -0.05
N ALA A 58 11.72 -7.52 0.34
CA ALA A 58 12.21 -7.50 1.71
C ALA A 58 11.07 -7.17 2.70
N PRO A 59 11.01 -7.84 3.88
CA PRO A 59 10.03 -7.53 4.90
C PRO A 59 10.08 -6.06 5.38
N PRO A 60 8.97 -5.51 5.88
CA PRO A 60 7.64 -6.13 5.96
C PRO A 60 6.94 -6.15 4.58
N THR A 61 6.19 -7.22 4.30
CA THR A 61 5.39 -7.35 3.07
C THR A 61 3.91 -7.03 3.26
N ALA A 62 3.41 -7.07 4.49
CA ALA A 62 2.06 -6.67 4.87
C ALA A 62 2.03 -6.15 6.32
N TYR A 63 0.92 -5.52 6.72
CA TYR A 63 0.64 -5.24 8.14
C TYR A 63 0.24 -6.52 8.89
N PRO A 64 0.27 -6.55 10.24
CA PRO A 64 -0.14 -7.72 11.01
C PRO A 64 -1.60 -8.09 10.76
N ALA A 65 -1.90 -9.36 10.49
CA ALA A 65 -3.28 -9.82 10.26
C ALA A 65 -4.24 -9.57 11.44
N SER A 66 -3.71 -9.36 12.64
CA SER A 66 -4.47 -9.01 13.85
C SER A 66 -4.77 -7.50 13.98
N GLN A 67 -4.28 -6.66 13.08
CA GLN A 67 -4.49 -5.22 13.11
C GLN A 67 -5.94 -4.87 12.76
N SER A 68 -6.55 -3.96 13.52
CA SER A 68 -7.89 -3.43 13.23
C SER A 68 -7.87 -2.40 12.07
N THR A 69 -9.04 -2.16 11.48
CA THR A 69 -9.29 -1.06 10.53
C THR A 69 -9.89 0.13 11.26
N PRO A 70 -9.46 1.39 11.01
CA PRO A 70 -8.53 1.84 9.97
C PRO A 70 -7.04 1.68 10.30
N GLY A 71 -6.70 1.33 11.54
CA GLY A 71 -5.33 1.11 11.99
C GLY A 71 -5.28 0.43 13.36
N PRO A 72 -4.09 0.28 13.95
CA PRO A 72 -3.94 -0.30 15.29
C PRO A 72 -4.78 0.47 16.32
N ARG A 73 -5.56 -0.26 17.13
CA ARG A 73 -6.56 0.33 18.03
C ARG A 73 -5.99 1.38 18.98
N ASP A 74 -4.75 1.19 19.44
CA ASP A 74 -4.03 2.11 20.33
C ASP A 74 -3.45 3.36 19.63
N LYS A 75 -3.48 3.39 18.30
CA LYS A 75 -2.98 4.49 17.45
C LYS A 75 -4.07 5.31 16.79
N VAL A 76 -5.31 4.81 16.76
CA VAL A 76 -6.45 5.53 16.20
C VAL A 76 -6.96 6.56 17.22
N PRO A 77 -7.03 7.86 16.87
CA PRO A 77 -7.58 8.89 17.76
C PRO A 77 -9.02 8.57 18.19
N THR A 78 -9.38 8.94 19.42
CA THR A 78 -10.71 8.67 19.99
C THR A 78 -11.85 9.37 19.24
N ASP A 79 -11.54 10.46 18.56
CA ASP A 79 -12.47 11.27 17.76
C ASP A 79 -12.43 10.90 16.26
N TRP A 80 -11.87 9.74 15.91
CA TRP A 80 -11.87 9.24 14.53
C TRP A 80 -13.29 9.10 13.98
N LYS A 81 -13.57 9.83 12.89
CA LYS A 81 -14.83 9.76 12.17
C LYS A 81 -14.75 8.67 11.10
N ARG A 82 -15.73 7.77 11.12
CA ARG A 82 -15.86 6.66 10.16
C ARG A 82 -16.33 7.13 8.80
#